data_AF-M6FDH3-F1
#
_entry.id   AF-M6FDH3-F1
#
_cell.length_a   1.000
_cell.length_b   1.000
_cell.length_c   1.000
_cell.angle_alpha   90.00
_cell.angle_beta   90.00
_cell.angle_gamma   90.00
#
_symmetry.space_group_name_H-M   'P 1'
#
loop_
_entity.id
_entity.type
_entity.pdbx_description
1 polymer ?
#
loop_
_entity_poly.entity_id
_entity_poly.type
_entity_poly.pdbx_seq_one_letter_code
_entity_poly.pdbx_strand_id
1 'polypeptide(L)'
;MDLNLLELQNQYSTQVIVLNPGDLATIYQSLKKTDKEDSLKIARLIQRYPKEELPVVPIPTDEEEDNRRLCTEHENWTKQLTQGKNRLHSLFTQAGLTHITKKHLR
;
A
#
# COMPACT_ATOMS: atom_id res chain seq x y z
N MET A 1 0.43 16.27 -2.89
CA MET A 1 -0.59 16.74 -3.85
C MET A 1 -1.09 15.46 -4.50
N ASP A 2 -1.81 14.70 -3.68
CA ASP A 2 -2.24 13.34 -4.00
C ASP A 2 -3.61 13.48 -4.63
N LEU A 3 -3.63 13.67 -5.95
CA LEU A 3 -4.87 13.63 -6.70
C LEU A 3 -5.40 12.20 -6.61
N ASN A 4 -6.58 12.05 -6.02
CA ASN A 4 -7.22 10.74 -5.95
C ASN A 4 -7.51 10.26 -7.38
N LEU A 5 -7.35 8.96 -7.65
CA LEU A 5 -7.54 8.38 -8.99
C LEU A 5 -8.94 8.68 -9.56
N LEU A 6 -9.95 8.87 -8.70
CA LEU A 6 -11.28 9.34 -9.07
C LEU A 6 -11.31 10.80 -9.56
N GLU A 7 -10.52 11.69 -8.96
CA GLU A 7 -10.43 13.09 -9.39
C GLU A 7 -9.81 13.18 -10.79
N LEU A 8 -8.81 12.34 -11.09
CA LEU A 8 -8.20 12.26 -12.41
C LEU A 8 -9.18 11.77 -13.49
N GLN A 9 -10.07 10.82 -13.17
CA GLN A 9 -11.11 10.37 -14.10
C GLN A 9 -12.11 11.49 -14.42
N ASN A 10 -12.55 12.23 -13.40
CA ASN A 10 -13.59 13.25 -13.54
C ASN A 10 -13.09 14.56 -14.17
N GLN A 11 -11.86 14.96 -13.87
CA GLN A 11 -11.34 16.26 -14.28
C GLN A 11 -10.88 16.32 -15.74
N TYR A 12 -10.39 15.21 -16.29
CA TYR A 12 -9.76 15.19 -17.62
C TYR A 12 -10.53 14.40 -18.68
N SER A 13 -11.80 14.02 -18.42
CA SER A 13 -12.60 13.14 -19.29
C SER A 13 -11.80 11.92 -19.79
N THR A 14 -10.92 11.40 -18.95
CA THR A 14 -9.95 10.37 -19.31
C THR A 14 -10.30 9.10 -18.55
N GLN A 15 -10.31 7.98 -19.28
CA GLN A 15 -10.57 6.68 -18.68
C GLN A 15 -9.32 6.18 -17.94
N VAL A 16 -9.36 6.17 -16.61
CA VAL A 16 -8.30 5.56 -15.79
C VAL A 16 -8.67 4.11 -15.49
N ILE A 17 -7.73 3.19 -15.73
CA ILE A 17 -7.88 1.76 -15.44
C ILE A 17 -6.73 1.36 -14.53
N VAL A 18 -7.04 0.66 -13.43
CA VAL A 18 -6.03 0.09 -12.53
C VAL A 18 -5.90 -1.39 -12.84
N LEU A 19 -4.69 -1.83 -13.13
CA LEU A 19 -4.38 -3.23 -13.47
C LEU A 19 -3.69 -3.93 -12.30
N ASN A 20 -4.00 -5.21 -12.10
CA ASN A 20 -3.29 -6.03 -11.11
C ASN A 20 -1.88 -6.38 -11.61
N PRO A 21 -0.80 -5.91 -10.95
CA PRO A 21 0.55 -6.26 -11.36
C PRO A 21 0.84 -7.77 -11.24
N GLY A 22 0.20 -8.49 -10.32
CA GLY A 22 0.40 -9.93 -10.14
C GLY A 22 -0.03 -10.77 -11.36
N ASP A 23 -1.07 -10.32 -12.05
CA ASP A 23 -1.62 -11.00 -13.23
C ASP A 23 -0.95 -10.53 -14.54
N LEU A 24 -0.14 -9.46 -14.46
CA LEU A 24 0.68 -8.92 -15.55
C LEU A 24 2.00 -9.70 -15.70
N ALA A 25 1.92 -11.03 -15.82
CA ALA A 25 3.07 -11.92 -15.92
C ALA A 25 4.03 -11.54 -17.08
N THR A 26 3.50 -10.93 -18.15
CA THR A 26 4.27 -10.47 -19.32
C THR A 26 5.28 -9.36 -19.01
N ILE A 27 5.06 -8.54 -17.98
CA ILE A 27 5.96 -7.46 -17.59
C ILE A 27 7.12 -8.02 -16.74
N TYR A 28 6.81 -8.98 -15.85
CA TYR A 28 7.76 -9.55 -14.90
C TYR A 28 8.81 -10.49 -15.52
N GLN A 29 8.53 -11.11 -16.66
CA GLN A 29 9.49 -12.00 -17.34
C GLN A 29 10.66 -11.26 -18.02
N SER A 30 10.65 -9.91 -17.99
CA SER A 30 11.73 -9.08 -18.54
C SER A 30 12.96 -9.09 -17.63
N LEU A 31 14.13 -9.41 -18.18
CA LEU A 31 15.42 -9.23 -17.49
C LEU A 31 15.77 -7.76 -17.25
N LYS A 32 15.18 -6.83 -18.03
CA LYS A 32 15.41 -5.40 -17.93
C LYS A 32 14.12 -4.70 -17.49
N LYS A 33 14.16 -4.09 -16.31
CA LYS A 33 13.08 -3.27 -15.74
C LYS A 33 13.36 -1.82 -16.13
N THR A 34 12.72 -1.36 -17.19
CA THR A 34 12.82 0.05 -17.62
C THR A 34 11.44 0.56 -17.95
N ASP A 35 11.11 1.77 -17.47
CA ASP A 35 9.78 2.35 -17.63
C ASP A 35 9.34 2.42 -19.10
N LYS A 36 10.30 2.60 -20.02
CA LYS A 36 10.03 2.65 -21.47
C LYS A 36 9.56 1.31 -22.04
N GLU A 37 10.19 0.19 -21.67
CA GLU A 37 9.78 -1.13 -22.14
C GLU A 37 8.48 -1.57 -21.49
N ASP A 38 8.29 -1.26 -20.22
CA ASP A 38 7.08 -1.63 -19.48
C ASP A 38 5.87 -0.84 -19.99
N SER A 39 6.03 0.45 -20.27
CA SER A 39 5.00 1.26 -20.92
C SER A 39 4.59 0.71 -22.28
N LEU A 40 5.56 0.26 -23.10
CA LEU A 40 5.28 -0.30 -24.42
C LEU A 40 4.53 -1.65 -24.32
N LYS A 41 4.87 -2.50 -23.34
CA LYS A 41 4.18 -3.76 -23.11
C LYS A 41 2.74 -3.52 -22.66
N ILE A 42 2.51 -2.58 -21.74
CA ILE A 42 1.16 -2.18 -21.29
C ILE A 42 0.34 -1.65 -22.47
N ALA A 43 0.92 -0.76 -23.29
CA ALA A 43 0.22 -0.22 -24.46
C ALA A 43 -0.19 -1.34 -25.45
N ARG A 44 0.69 -2.31 -25.71
CA ARG A 44 0.38 -3.46 -26.57
C ARG A 44 -0.69 -4.37 -25.97
N LEU A 45 -0.69 -4.54 -24.65
CA LEU A 45 -1.70 -5.34 -23.95
C LEU A 45 -3.09 -4.71 -24.09
N ILE A 46 -3.20 -3.41 -23.84
CA ILE A 46 -4.45 -2.65 -23.95
C ILE A 46 -4.97 -2.64 -25.41
N GLN A 47 -4.07 -2.62 -26.40
CA GLN A 47 -4.45 -2.63 -27.81
C GLN A 47 -4.89 -4.03 -28.30
N ARG A 48 -4.42 -5.10 -27.66
CA ARG A 48 -4.67 -6.49 -28.07
C ARG A 48 -5.93 -7.09 -27.44
N TYR A 49 -6.25 -6.70 -26.22
CA TYR A 49 -7.37 -7.27 -25.45
C TYR A 49 -8.45 -6.22 -25.18
N PRO A 50 -9.75 -6.57 -25.30
CA PRO A 50 -10.82 -5.71 -24.86
C PRO A 50 -10.75 -5.52 -23.34
N LYS A 51 -11.31 -4.41 -22.85
CA LYS A 51 -11.25 -4.02 -21.42
C LYS A 51 -11.72 -5.11 -20.46
N GLU A 52 -12.70 -5.91 -20.89
CA GLU A 52 -13.33 -6.99 -20.11
C GLU A 52 -12.39 -8.16 -19.83
N GLU A 53 -11.38 -8.38 -20.69
CA GLU A 53 -10.39 -9.45 -20.54
C GLU A 53 -9.14 -9.01 -19.77
N LEU A 54 -9.05 -7.72 -19.42
CA LEU A 54 -7.92 -7.19 -18.67
C LEU A 54 -8.09 -7.46 -17.16
N PRO A 55 -7.00 -7.78 -16.43
CA PRO A 55 -7.03 -7.98 -14.99
C PRO A 55 -7.16 -6.62 -14.28
N VAL A 56 -8.38 -6.09 -14.29
CA VAL A 56 -8.72 -4.80 -13.66
C VAL A 56 -9.00 -4.99 -12.17
N VAL A 57 -8.47 -4.09 -11.36
CA VAL A 57 -8.77 -4.02 -9.93
C VAL A 57 -9.72 -2.85 -9.71
N PRO A 58 -10.82 -3.01 -8.95
CA PRO A 58 -11.69 -1.89 -8.63
C PRO A 58 -10.93 -0.84 -7.81
N ILE A 59 -11.16 0.42 -8.13
CA ILE A 59 -10.68 1.53 -7.32
C ILE A 59 -11.51 1.53 -6.03
N PRO A 60 -10.88 1.60 -4.84
CA PRO A 60 -11.62 1.63 -3.59
C PRO A 60 -12.57 2.83 -3.54
N THR A 61 -13.72 2.64 -2.89
CA THR A 61 -14.62 3.76 -2.58
C THR A 61 -14.07 4.60 -1.43
N ASP A 62 -14.56 5.83 -1.27
CA ASP A 62 -14.15 6.71 -0.17
C ASP A 62 -14.38 6.05 1.20
N GLU A 63 -15.50 5.32 1.37
CA GLU A 63 -15.79 4.57 2.59
C GLU A 63 -14.78 3.44 2.85
N GLU A 64 -14.36 2.71 1.81
CA GLU A 64 -13.34 1.68 1.93
C GLU A 64 -11.96 2.28 2.23
N GLU A 65 -11.65 3.44 1.66
CA GLU A 65 -10.41 4.16 1.93
C GLU A 65 -10.36 4.65 3.38
N ASP A 66 -11.44 5.23 3.89
CA ASP A 66 -11.55 5.66 5.28
C ASP A 66 -11.46 4.49 6.26
N ASN A 67 -12.10 3.36 5.96
CA ASN A 67 -11.94 2.14 6.75
C ASN A 67 -10.48 1.65 6.77
N ARG A 68 -9.78 1.71 5.63
CA ARG A 68 -8.34 1.37 5.58
C ARG A 68 -7.49 2.34 6.40
N ARG A 69 -7.79 3.64 6.36
CA ARG A 69 -7.11 4.65 7.17
C ARG A 69 -7.27 4.35 8.66
N LEU A 70 -8.49 4.08 9.13
CA LEU A 70 -8.76 3.69 10.51
C LEU A 70 -7.96 2.45 10.96
N CYS A 71 -7.93 1.40 10.13
CA CYS A 71 -7.15 0.19 10.42
C CYS A 71 -5.65 0.50 10.50
N THR A 72 -5.13 1.30 9.55
CA THR A 72 -3.71 1.69 9.50
C THR A 72 -3.32 2.54 10.71
N GLU A 73 -4.18 3.46 11.13
CA GLU A 73 -3.99 4.25 12.33
C GLU A 73 -3.94 3.37 13.58
N HIS A 74 -4.90 2.45 13.72
CA HIS A 74 -4.92 1.52 14.84
C HIS A 74 -3.64 0.66 14.92
N GLU A 75 -3.16 0.15 13.79
CA GLU A 75 -1.88 -0.57 13.70
C GLU A 75 -0.71 0.32 14.11
N ASN A 76 -0.66 1.56 13.63
CA ASN A 76 0.37 2.54 13.99
C ASN A 76 0.37 2.83 15.50
N TRP A 77 -0.80 3.05 16.11
CA TRP A 77 -0.93 3.26 17.55
C TRP A 77 -0.43 2.06 18.34
N THR A 78 -0.81 0.85 17.93
CA THR A 78 -0.37 -0.40 18.57
C THR A 78 1.15 -0.57 18.51
N LYS A 79 1.74 -0.21 17.35
CA LYS A 79 3.20 -0.23 17.14
C LYS A 79 3.90 0.79 18.04
N GLN A 80 3.38 2.01 18.13
CA GLN A 80 3.94 3.05 19.01
C GLN A 80 3.87 2.65 20.49
N LEU A 81 2.75 2.08 20.93
CA LEU A 81 2.60 1.54 22.29
C LEU A 81 3.65 0.48 22.59
N THR A 82 3.86 -0.45 21.66
CA THR A 82 4.87 -1.51 21.78
C THR A 82 6.28 -0.93 21.84
N GLN A 83 6.60 0.03 20.98
CA GLN A 83 7.89 0.73 20.99
C GLN A 83 8.11 1.48 22.31
N GLY A 84 7.10 2.17 22.83
CA GLY A 84 7.15 2.85 24.13
C GLY A 84 7.43 1.89 25.28
N LYS A 85 6.72 0.76 25.33
CA LYS A 85 6.95 -0.29 26.35
C LYS A 85 8.36 -0.87 26.27
N ASN A 86 8.85 -1.13 25.06
CA ASN A 86 10.20 -1.64 24.86
C ASN A 86 11.26 -0.61 25.28
N ARG A 87 11.06 0.66 24.94
CA ARG A 87 11.97 1.76 25.32
C ARG A 87 12.05 1.91 26.84
N LEU A 88 10.90 1.92 27.53
CA LEU A 88 10.84 1.99 28.99
C LEU A 88 11.51 0.78 29.64
N HIS A 89 11.23 -0.43 29.14
CA HIS A 89 11.85 -1.64 29.66
C HIS A 89 13.38 -1.65 29.51
N SER A 90 13.91 -1.17 28.37
CA SER A 90 15.35 -1.00 28.20
C SER A 90 15.95 0.01 29.18
N LEU A 91 15.25 1.14 29.40
CA LEU A 91 15.70 2.17 30.34
C LEU A 91 15.72 1.66 31.79
N PHE A 92 14.69 0.94 32.24
CA PHE A 92 14.68 0.33 33.57
C PHE A 92 15.76 -0.74 33.74
N THR A 93 16.02 -1.52 32.70
CA THR A 93 17.10 -2.52 32.68
C THR A 93 18.47 -1.85 32.81
N GLN A 94 18.70 -0.76 32.07
CA GLN A 94 19.94 0.04 32.16
C GLN A 94 20.13 0.66 33.56
N ALA A 95 19.03 1.07 34.22
CA ALA A 95 19.06 1.58 35.58
C ALA A 95 19.18 0.49 36.67
N GLY A 96 19.27 -0.80 36.30
CA GLY A 96 19.36 -1.92 37.24
C GLY A 96 18.02 -2.38 37.85
N LEU A 97 16.89 -1.82 37.40
CA LEU A 97 15.54 -2.14 37.87
C LEU A 97 14.91 -3.29 37.06
N THR A 98 15.56 -4.46 37.10
CA THR A 98 15.21 -5.63 36.27
C THR A 98 13.90 -6.33 36.65
N HIS A 99 13.33 -6.03 37.83
CA HIS A 99 12.05 -6.56 38.28
C HIS A 99 10.85 -5.92 37.55
N ILE A 100 11.03 -4.74 36.94
CA ILE A 100 9.99 -4.06 36.17
C ILE A 100 9.93 -4.65 34.76
N THR A 101 9.16 -5.74 34.62
CA THR A 101 8.88 -6.36 33.32
C THR A 101 7.79 -5.60 32.56
N LYS A 102 7.70 -5.82 31.24
CA LYS A 102 6.71 -5.21 30.34
C LYS A 102 5.25 -5.34 30.80
N LYS A 103 4.94 -6.33 31.65
CA LYS A 103 3.62 -6.56 32.24
C LYS A 103 3.19 -5.47 33.24
N HIS A 104 4.15 -4.80 33.85
CA HIS A 104 3.90 -3.68 34.78
C HIS A 104 3.69 -2.34 34.04
N LEU A 105 4.06 -2.27 32.76
CA LEU A 105 3.94 -1.08 31.90
C LEU A 105 2.60 -1.08 31.15
N ARG A 106 1.51 -1.40 31.85
CA ARG A 106 0.23 -1.72 31.21
C ARG A 106 -0.33 -0.55 30.42
#